data_AF-A0A5P0ZSL1-F1
#
_entry.id   AF-A0A5P0ZSL1-F1
#
_cell.length_a   1.000
_cell.length_b   1.000
_cell.length_c   1.000
_cell.angle_alpha   90.00
_cell.angle_beta   90.00
_cell.angle_gamma   90.00
#
_symmetry.space_group_name_H-M   'P 1'
#
loop_
_entity.id
_entity.type
_entity.pdbx_description
1 polymer ?
#
loop_
_entity_poly.entity_id
_entity_poly.type
_entity_poly.pdbx_seq_one_letter_code
_entity_poly.pdbx_strand_id
1 'polypeptide(L)'
;MHKNRRGPINKVFLTIALIVVVIFAAVLTYFTWKMPSINQSVTNTAQTQPKANYSAIKKNINKKFNQNGRVVQIKEEHNINDQTSNKPHTVIIIKLTDPQTQKYLKASYEAVQNNQASDDQKVYIHSIQNIVSTQAKKLANNYDVIQFVYKDGKKYVPVASSQKHKDLIKPVKLSN
;
A
#
# COMPACT_ATOMS: atom_id res chain seq x y z
N MET A 1 -20.20 52.14 3.85
CA MET A 1 -20.43 50.79 4.40
C MET A 1 -21.42 50.03 3.53
N HIS A 2 -20.96 49.11 2.67
CA HIS A 2 -21.83 48.25 1.86
C HIS A 2 -22.22 47.00 2.68
N LYS A 3 -23.50 46.85 3.02
CA LYS A 3 -24.04 45.64 3.66
C LYS A 3 -24.46 44.65 2.56
N ASN A 4 -23.68 43.59 2.37
CA ASN A 4 -24.01 42.48 1.48
C ASN A 4 -25.23 41.73 2.03
N ARG A 5 -26.41 41.96 1.43
CA ARG A 5 -27.61 41.17 1.68
C ARG A 5 -27.42 39.80 1.03
N ARG A 6 -27.33 38.75 1.85
CA ARG A 6 -27.41 37.35 1.37
C ARG A 6 -28.83 37.12 0.86
N GLY A 7 -28.95 36.73 -0.41
CA GLY A 7 -30.23 36.41 -1.04
C GLY A 7 -30.91 35.20 -0.38
N PRO A 8 -32.22 35.00 -0.62
CA PRO A 8 -32.98 33.91 -0.01
C PRO A 8 -32.42 32.56 -0.47
N ILE A 9 -32.00 31.74 0.49
CA ILE A 9 -31.49 30.39 0.25
C ILE A 9 -32.65 29.51 -0.22
N ASN A 10 -32.51 28.92 -1.41
CA ASN A 10 -33.52 28.03 -1.97
C ASN A 10 -33.73 26.82 -1.05
N LYS A 11 -34.94 26.70 -0.48
CA LYS A 11 -35.30 25.66 0.51
C LYS A 11 -35.01 24.24 0.03
N VAL A 12 -35.04 24.00 -1.28
CA VAL A 12 -34.71 22.72 -1.94
C VAL A 12 -33.23 22.33 -1.76
N PHE A 13 -32.32 23.31 -1.79
CA PHE A 13 -30.89 23.04 -1.57
C PHE A 13 -30.61 22.67 -0.10
N LEU A 14 -31.37 23.27 0.82
CA LEU A 14 -31.22 23.03 2.26
C LEU A 14 -31.72 21.62 2.65
N THR A 15 -32.81 21.15 2.05
CA THR A 15 -33.30 19.78 2.27
C THR A 15 -32.39 18.71 1.65
N ILE A 16 -31.86 18.92 0.45
CA ILE A 16 -30.91 17.98 -0.17
C ILE A 16 -29.62 17.88 0.65
N ALA A 17 -29.08 19.00 1.12
CA ALA A 17 -27.88 19.00 1.97
C ALA A 17 -28.09 18.22 3.28
N LEU A 18 -29.29 18.31 3.88
CA LEU A 18 -29.61 17.60 5.12
C LEU A 18 -29.72 16.08 4.92
N ILE A 19 -30.29 15.64 3.80
CA ILE A 19 -30.41 14.20 3.45
C ILE A 19 -29.02 13.58 3.20
N VAL A 20 -28.11 14.29 2.52
CA VAL A 20 -26.75 13.80 2.24
C VAL A 20 -25.95 13.61 3.53
N VAL A 21 -26.09 14.51 4.51
CA VAL A 21 -25.38 14.40 5.81
C VAL A 21 -25.87 13.20 6.63
N VAL A 22 -27.17 12.91 6.62
CA VAL A 22 -27.75 11.77 7.36
C VAL A 22 -27.30 10.43 6.77
N ILE A 23 -27.25 10.31 5.44
CA ILE A 23 -26.76 9.09 4.77
C ILE A 23 -25.26 8.88 5.07
N PHE A 24 -24.45 9.95 5.03
CA PHE A 24 -23.02 9.85 5.32
C PHE A 24 -22.74 9.44 6.77
N ALA A 25 -23.51 9.95 7.74
CA ALA A 25 -23.40 9.57 9.15
C ALA A 25 -23.78 8.10 9.39
N ALA A 26 -24.85 7.60 8.76
CA ALA A 26 -25.28 6.22 8.90
C ALA A 26 -24.22 5.22 8.35
N VAL A 27 -23.58 5.54 7.21
CA VAL A 27 -22.52 4.70 6.64
C VAL A 27 -21.27 4.67 7.54
N LEU A 28 -20.93 5.78 8.20
CA LEU A 28 -19.80 5.82 9.15
C LEU A 28 -20.04 4.93 10.39
N THR A 29 -21.25 4.92 10.95
CA THR A 29 -21.58 4.05 12.10
C THR A 29 -21.59 2.55 11.76
N TYR A 30 -22.04 2.17 10.56
CA TYR A 30 -21.91 0.77 10.11
C TYR A 30 -20.46 0.37 9.83
N PHE A 31 -19.61 1.32 9.40
CA PHE A 31 -18.20 1.06 9.11
C PHE A 31 -17.32 0.93 10.37
N THR A 32 -17.73 1.50 11.50
CA THR A 32 -16.98 1.38 12.78
C THR A 32 -17.30 0.13 13.59
N TRP A 33 -18.25 -0.71 13.17
CA TRP A 33 -18.77 -1.83 13.99
C TRP A 33 -18.47 -3.25 13.49
N LYS A 34 -17.44 -3.39 12.64
CA LYS A 34 -16.80 -4.69 12.37
C LYS A 34 -15.28 -4.58 12.45
N MET A 35 -14.76 -4.41 13.67
CA MET A 35 -13.42 -4.87 14.01
C MET A 35 -13.56 -5.99 15.05
N PRO A 36 -13.23 -7.25 14.72
CA PRO A 36 -13.15 -8.29 15.72
C PRO A 36 -11.99 -7.99 16.67
N SER A 37 -12.31 -8.03 17.97
CA SER A 37 -11.37 -7.98 19.07
C SER A 37 -10.26 -9.01 18.86
N ILE A 38 -9.00 -8.56 18.91
CA ILE A 38 -7.82 -9.43 18.89
C ILE A 38 -7.75 -10.12 20.25
N ASN A 39 -8.25 -11.35 20.33
CA ASN A 39 -7.94 -12.24 21.45
C ASN A 39 -6.50 -12.75 21.29
N GLN A 40 -5.67 -12.39 22.25
CA GLN A 40 -4.32 -12.89 22.46
C GLN A 40 -4.32 -14.25 23.20
N SER A 41 -3.16 -14.93 23.10
CA SER A 41 -2.75 -16.23 23.65
C SER A 41 -3.23 -17.44 22.83
N VAL A 42 -2.34 -18.32 22.35
CA VAL A 42 -1.40 -19.14 23.14
C VAL A 42 0.01 -19.25 22.53
N THR A 43 0.97 -18.94 23.40
CA THR A 43 2.34 -19.44 23.61
C THR A 43 3.05 -20.26 22.53
N ASN A 44 4.14 -19.69 21.99
CA ASN A 44 5.35 -20.43 21.63
C ASN A 44 6.54 -19.63 22.13
N THR A 45 7.28 -20.21 23.07
CA THR A 45 8.54 -19.74 23.63
C THR A 45 9.61 -19.72 22.53
N ALA A 46 9.72 -18.61 21.82
CA ALA A 46 10.88 -18.28 21.02
C ALA A 46 11.40 -16.93 21.52
N GLN A 47 12.66 -16.92 21.97
CA GLN A 47 13.46 -15.75 22.35
C GLN A 47 12.92 -14.44 21.76
N THR A 48 12.38 -13.59 22.63
CA THR A 48 11.88 -12.25 22.32
C THR A 48 13.00 -11.36 21.81
N GLN A 49 13.32 -11.48 20.52
CA GLN A 49 13.87 -10.35 19.78
C GLN A 49 12.77 -9.27 19.75
N PRO A 50 13.07 -8.01 20.06
CA PRO A 50 12.09 -6.94 19.99
C PRO A 50 11.48 -6.90 18.59
N LYS A 51 10.18 -7.19 18.51
CA LYS A 51 9.41 -7.15 17.27
C LYS A 51 9.42 -5.72 16.76
N ALA A 52 10.18 -5.46 15.70
CA ALA A 52 10.23 -4.15 15.08
C ALA A 52 8.81 -3.73 14.66
N ASN A 53 8.32 -2.61 15.18
CA ASN A 53 6.99 -2.11 14.84
C ASN A 53 7.10 -1.19 13.62
N TYR A 54 6.63 -1.67 12.47
CA TYR A 54 6.68 -0.92 11.21
C TYR A 54 5.47 -0.02 10.94
N SER A 55 4.71 0.37 11.98
CA SER A 55 3.53 1.24 11.85
C SER A 55 3.78 2.52 11.04
N ALA A 56 4.90 3.22 11.30
CA ALA A 56 5.26 4.43 10.55
C ALA A 56 5.55 4.16 9.07
N ILE A 57 6.23 3.06 8.76
CA ILE A 57 6.52 2.64 7.38
C ILE A 57 5.22 2.29 6.66
N LYS A 58 4.35 1.48 7.29
CA LYS A 58 3.03 1.13 6.75
C LYS A 58 2.18 2.36 6.47
N LYS A 59 2.16 3.33 7.39
CA LYS A 59 1.42 4.60 7.21
C LYS A 59 1.97 5.40 6.02
N ASN A 60 3.29 5.46 5.85
CA ASN A 60 3.92 6.16 4.73
C ASN A 60 3.68 5.46 3.39
N ILE A 61 3.75 4.13 3.34
CA ILE A 61 3.41 3.33 2.15
C ILE A 61 1.94 3.57 1.80
N ASN A 62 1.04 3.47 2.78
CA ASN A 62 -0.38 3.72 2.58
C ASN A 62 -0.62 5.14 2.05
N LYS A 63 0.04 6.13 2.65
CA LYS A 63 -0.02 7.51 2.16
C LYS A 63 0.61 7.68 0.78
N LYS A 64 1.51 6.83 0.28
CA LYS A 64 2.08 6.99 -1.07
C LYS A 64 1.21 6.34 -2.15
N PHE A 65 0.67 5.16 -1.88
CA PHE A 65 -0.09 4.40 -2.87
C PHE A 65 -1.60 4.64 -2.81
N ASN A 66 -2.14 5.05 -1.67
CA ASN A 66 -3.58 5.26 -1.48
C ASN A 66 -3.99 6.74 -1.39
N GLN A 67 -3.23 7.66 -1.99
CA GLN A 67 -3.57 9.10 -1.97
C GLN A 67 -4.90 9.39 -2.68
N ASN A 68 -5.12 8.71 -3.81
CA ASN A 68 -6.23 8.98 -4.71
C ASN A 68 -7.29 7.86 -4.69
N GLY A 69 -7.29 7.01 -3.66
CA GLY A 69 -8.18 5.86 -3.54
C GLY A 69 -7.53 4.67 -2.83
N ARG A 70 -8.30 3.62 -2.52
CA ARG A 70 -7.77 2.39 -1.89
C ARG A 70 -7.24 1.44 -2.97
N VAL A 71 -6.07 1.76 -3.50
CA VAL A 71 -5.42 1.04 -4.60
C VAL A 71 -4.64 -0.18 -4.09
N VAL A 72 -4.06 -0.11 -2.89
CA VAL A 72 -3.25 -1.18 -2.29
C VAL A 72 -3.70 -1.56 -0.88
N GLN A 73 -3.49 -2.83 -0.52
CA GLN A 73 -3.59 -3.37 0.83
C GLN A 73 -2.21 -3.73 1.35
N ILE A 74 -1.87 -3.29 2.57
CA ILE A 74 -0.58 -3.59 3.20
C ILE A 74 -0.79 -4.67 4.25
N LYS A 75 0.02 -5.73 4.19
CA LYS A 75 0.08 -6.82 5.18
C LYS A 75 1.50 -6.93 5.71
N GLU A 76 1.62 -7.37 6.96
CA GLU A 76 2.90 -7.59 7.63
C GLU A 76 2.90 -9.02 8.14
N GLU A 77 3.89 -9.78 7.69
CA GLU A 77 4.05 -11.19 8.05
C GLU A 77 5.40 -11.33 8.75
N HIS A 78 5.42 -12.03 9.87
CA HIS A 78 6.61 -12.17 10.71
C HIS A 78 7.10 -13.60 10.71
N ASN A 79 8.37 -13.77 11.09
CA ASN A 79 9.01 -15.08 11.22
C ASN A 79 8.99 -15.86 9.89
N ILE A 80 9.10 -15.14 8.77
CA ILE A 80 9.20 -15.75 7.45
C ILE A 80 10.60 -16.33 7.28
N ASN A 81 10.65 -17.59 6.90
CA ASN A 81 11.86 -18.29 6.53
C ASN A 81 11.78 -18.60 5.03
N ASP A 82 12.31 -17.69 4.21
CA ASP A 82 12.29 -17.80 2.75
C ASP A 82 13.69 -17.56 2.18
N GLN A 83 13.84 -17.68 0.86
CA GLN A 83 15.14 -17.53 0.19
C GLN A 83 15.71 -16.11 0.23
N THR A 84 14.97 -15.12 0.73
CA THR A 84 15.43 -13.73 0.79
C THR A 84 16.34 -13.47 2.01
N SER A 85 16.35 -14.36 3.00
CA SER A 85 17.17 -14.25 4.20
C SER A 85 17.46 -15.61 4.84
N ASN A 86 18.70 -15.81 5.30
CA ASN A 86 19.11 -17.00 6.05
C ASN A 86 18.63 -16.99 7.52
N LYS A 87 17.83 -15.99 7.90
CA LYS A 87 17.29 -15.81 9.25
C LYS A 87 15.79 -15.51 9.16
N PRO A 88 15.00 -15.91 10.19
CA PRO A 88 13.62 -15.49 10.29
C PRO A 88 13.53 -13.96 10.28
N HIS A 89 12.70 -13.42 9.41
CA HIS A 89 12.59 -11.98 9.19
C HIS A 89 11.13 -11.59 8.99
N THR A 90 10.88 -10.27 8.94
CA THR A 90 9.56 -9.70 8.69
C THR A 90 9.44 -9.28 7.23
N VAL A 91 8.33 -9.63 6.59
CA VAL A 91 8.00 -9.24 5.22
C VAL A 91 6.77 -8.33 5.25
N ILE A 92 6.94 -7.10 4.75
CA ILE A 92 5.85 -6.15 4.52
C ILE A 92 5.38 -6.31 3.08
N ILE A 93 4.22 -6.92 2.89
CA ILE A 93 3.64 -7.19 1.57
C ILE A 93 2.62 -6.11 1.21
N ILE A 94 2.89 -5.38 0.14
CA ILE A 94 2.01 -4.39 -0.47
C ILE A 94 1.29 -5.07 -1.64
N LYS A 95 0.01 -5.39 -1.45
CA LYS A 95 -0.84 -6.06 -2.43
C LYS A 95 -1.63 -5.04 -3.20
N LEU A 96 -1.46 -5.00 -4.51
CA LEU A 96 -2.34 -4.21 -5.39
C LEU A 96 -3.74 -4.84 -5.42
N THR A 97 -4.76 -4.04 -5.12
CA THR A 97 -6.16 -4.50 -5.06
C THR A 97 -7.04 -3.89 -6.14
N ASP A 98 -6.65 -2.76 -6.72
CA ASP A 98 -7.42 -2.12 -7.79
C ASP A 98 -7.28 -2.88 -9.13
N PRO A 99 -8.38 -3.39 -9.74
CA PRO A 99 -8.31 -4.20 -10.95
C PRO A 99 -7.77 -3.47 -12.17
N GLN A 100 -8.05 -2.18 -12.34
CA GLN A 100 -7.60 -1.41 -13.49
C GLN A 100 -6.10 -1.15 -13.43
N THR A 101 -5.64 -0.66 -12.27
CA THR A 101 -4.22 -0.46 -11.98
C THR A 101 -3.45 -1.77 -12.08
N GLN A 102 -4.07 -2.90 -11.68
CA GLN A 102 -3.45 -4.22 -11.81
C GLN A 102 -3.22 -4.65 -13.24
N LYS A 103 -4.19 -4.42 -14.15
CA LYS A 103 -4.01 -4.70 -15.58
C LYS A 103 -2.88 -3.86 -16.17
N TYR A 104 -2.87 -2.56 -15.87
CA TYR A 104 -1.84 -1.65 -16.36
C TYR A 104 -0.45 -2.00 -15.81
N LEU A 105 -0.36 -2.33 -14.52
CA LEU A 105 0.88 -2.76 -13.88
C LEU A 105 1.41 -4.05 -14.49
N LYS A 106 0.55 -5.05 -14.69
CA LYS A 106 0.93 -6.33 -15.31
C LYS A 106 1.51 -6.08 -16.70
N ALA A 107 0.79 -5.37 -17.56
CA ALA A 107 1.24 -5.08 -18.92
C ALA A 107 2.55 -4.29 -18.95
N SER A 108 2.68 -3.27 -18.10
CA SER A 108 3.90 -2.46 -18.00
C SER A 108 5.09 -3.28 -17.50
N TYR A 109 4.88 -4.15 -16.50
CA TYR A 109 5.93 -4.98 -15.95
C TYR A 109 6.38 -6.05 -16.93
N GLU A 110 5.46 -6.72 -17.62
CA GLU A 110 5.78 -7.69 -18.68
C GLU A 110 6.54 -7.04 -19.84
N ALA A 111 6.12 -5.85 -20.27
CA ALA A 111 6.83 -5.10 -21.30
C ALA A 111 8.26 -4.75 -20.87
N VAL A 112 8.47 -4.39 -19.60
CA VAL A 112 9.81 -4.13 -19.04
C VAL A 112 10.66 -5.40 -19.08
N GLN A 113 10.12 -6.54 -18.63
CA GLN A 113 10.85 -7.82 -18.62
C GLN A 113 11.23 -8.27 -20.03
N ASN A 114 10.40 -7.96 -21.02
CA ASN A 114 10.63 -8.33 -22.42
C ASN A 114 11.44 -7.28 -23.21
N ASN A 115 11.95 -6.23 -22.57
CA ASN A 115 12.64 -5.10 -23.22
C ASN A 115 11.78 -4.37 -24.29
N GLN A 116 10.46 -4.43 -24.16
CA GLN A 116 9.48 -3.82 -25.07
C GLN A 116 8.73 -2.64 -24.43
N ALA A 117 9.11 -2.24 -23.21
CA ALA A 117 8.46 -1.16 -22.51
C ALA A 117 8.74 0.21 -23.13
N SER A 118 7.69 1.02 -23.22
CA SER A 118 7.83 2.47 -23.44
C SER A 118 8.51 3.13 -22.24
N ASP A 119 9.06 4.33 -22.43
CA ASP A 119 9.70 5.05 -21.33
C ASP A 119 8.72 5.38 -20.20
N ASP A 120 7.46 5.68 -20.51
CA ASP A 120 6.40 5.87 -19.49
C ASP A 120 6.17 4.61 -18.65
N GLN A 121 6.16 3.44 -19.28
CA GLN A 121 6.02 2.16 -18.57
C GLN A 121 7.25 1.90 -17.68
N LYS A 122 8.46 2.20 -18.17
CA LYS A 122 9.69 2.10 -17.36
C LYS A 122 9.64 3.05 -16.16
N VAL A 123 9.23 4.30 -16.36
CA VAL A 123 9.08 5.31 -15.30
C VAL A 123 8.04 4.87 -14.27
N TYR A 124 6.92 4.30 -14.71
CA TYR A 124 5.87 3.80 -13.81
C TYR A 124 6.39 2.66 -12.92
N ILE A 125 7.02 1.63 -13.50
CA ILE A 125 7.59 0.51 -12.72
C ILE A 125 8.72 1.00 -11.81
N HIS A 126 9.62 1.84 -12.32
CA HIS A 126 10.72 2.42 -11.56
C HIS A 126 10.20 3.24 -10.36
N SER A 127 9.11 3.99 -10.52
CA SER A 127 8.52 4.77 -9.43
C SER A 127 8.04 3.89 -8.28
N ILE A 128 7.40 2.76 -8.59
CA ILE A 128 6.97 1.78 -7.59
C ILE A 128 8.19 1.18 -6.88
N GLN A 129 9.19 0.74 -7.64
CA GLN A 129 10.42 0.17 -7.11
C GLN A 129 11.18 1.16 -6.23
N ASN A 130 11.27 2.43 -6.64
CA ASN A 130 11.93 3.49 -5.89
C ASN A 130 11.19 3.79 -4.58
N ILE A 131 9.85 3.82 -4.57
CA ILE A 131 9.06 3.98 -3.34
C ILE A 131 9.37 2.84 -2.37
N VAL A 132 9.37 1.60 -2.86
CA VAL A 132 9.64 0.41 -2.05
C VAL A 132 11.06 0.43 -1.50
N SER A 133 12.07 0.68 -2.34
CA SER A 133 13.47 0.81 -1.93
C SER A 133 13.66 1.91 -0.88
N THR A 134 13.06 3.09 -1.10
CA THR A 134 13.13 4.22 -0.16
C THR A 134 12.50 3.89 1.19
N GLN A 135 11.39 3.14 1.22
CA GLN A 135 10.81 2.69 2.49
C GLN A 135 11.62 1.56 3.13
N ALA A 136 12.19 0.66 2.33
CA ALA A 136 12.99 -0.45 2.81
C ALA A 136 14.27 0.03 3.52
N LYS A 137 14.89 1.12 3.06
CA LYS A 137 16.02 1.78 3.74
C LYS A 137 15.72 2.19 5.20
N LYS A 138 14.44 2.32 5.58
CA LYS A 138 13.99 2.68 6.93
C LYS A 138 13.72 1.47 7.82
N LEU A 139 13.90 0.25 7.31
CA LEU A 139 13.74 -0.97 8.10
C LEU A 139 14.75 -1.02 9.25
N ALA A 140 14.36 -1.67 10.33
CA ALA A 140 15.19 -1.75 11.53
C ALA A 140 16.41 -2.63 11.28
N ASN A 141 16.23 -3.74 10.55
CA ASN A 141 17.28 -4.71 10.26
C ASN A 141 17.52 -4.88 8.74
N ASN A 142 18.56 -5.65 8.41
CA ASN A 142 19.01 -5.86 7.02
C ASN A 142 18.32 -7.04 6.31
N TYR A 143 17.51 -7.80 7.04
CA TYR A 143 16.93 -9.05 6.59
C TYR A 143 15.44 -8.89 6.23
N ASP A 144 14.76 -7.94 6.87
CA ASP A 144 13.38 -7.60 6.61
C ASP A 144 13.22 -7.06 5.19
N VAL A 145 12.08 -7.38 4.60
CA VAL A 145 11.80 -7.12 3.20
C VAL A 145 10.52 -6.32 3.06
N ILE A 146 10.52 -5.33 2.18
CA ILE A 146 9.29 -4.72 1.66
C ILE A 146 9.09 -5.21 0.24
N GLN A 147 7.93 -5.82 -0.01
CA GLN A 147 7.60 -6.38 -1.31
C GLN A 147 6.32 -5.76 -1.85
N PHE A 148 6.35 -5.37 -3.12
CA PHE A 148 5.16 -4.95 -3.85
C PHE A 148 4.75 -6.04 -4.83
N VAL A 149 3.50 -6.51 -4.71
CA VAL A 149 2.97 -7.63 -5.48
C VAL A 149 1.64 -7.27 -6.13
N TYR A 150 1.40 -7.86 -7.30
CA TYR A 150 0.07 -7.94 -7.90
C TYR A 150 -0.38 -9.39 -8.02
N LYS A 151 -1.69 -9.60 -8.12
CA LYS A 151 -2.25 -10.94 -8.29
C LYS A 151 -2.29 -11.30 -9.77
N ASP A 152 -1.73 -12.46 -10.13
CA ASP A 152 -1.87 -13.02 -11.48
C ASP A 152 -2.44 -14.45 -11.37
N GLY A 153 -3.73 -14.57 -11.67
CA GLY A 153 -4.49 -15.79 -11.42
C GLY A 153 -4.45 -16.21 -9.94
N LYS A 154 -3.82 -17.35 -9.64
CA LYS A 154 -3.65 -17.88 -8.28
C LYS A 154 -2.34 -17.46 -7.61
N LYS A 155 -1.43 -16.81 -8.33
CA LYS A 155 -0.09 -16.45 -7.84
C LYS A 155 0.00 -14.96 -7.53
N TYR A 156 0.91 -14.58 -6.63
CA TYR A 156 1.31 -13.20 -6.43
C TYR A 156 2.66 -12.98 -7.10
N VAL A 157 2.74 -12.01 -8.01
CA VAL A 157 3.96 -11.69 -8.75
C VAL A 157 4.58 -10.45 -8.13
N PRO A 158 5.85 -10.52 -7.66
CA PRO A 158 6.53 -9.37 -7.11
C PRO A 158 7.13 -8.51 -8.21
N VAL A 159 6.85 -7.21 -8.14
CA VAL A 159 7.36 -6.18 -9.07
C VAL A 159 8.52 -5.41 -8.44
N ALA A 160 8.47 -5.25 -7.12
CA ALA A 160 9.52 -4.65 -6.33
C ALA A 160 9.72 -5.47 -5.06
N SER A 161 10.97 -5.64 -4.66
CA SER A 161 11.33 -6.30 -3.43
C SER A 161 12.65 -5.72 -2.96
N SER A 162 12.68 -5.17 -1.76
CA SER A 162 13.85 -4.45 -1.25
C SER A 162 14.07 -4.71 0.23
N GLN A 163 15.33 -4.83 0.60
CA GLN A 163 15.85 -4.82 1.96
C GLN A 163 16.48 -3.46 2.26
N LYS A 164 16.93 -3.26 3.50
CA LYS A 164 17.54 -1.99 3.95
C LYS A 164 18.69 -1.49 3.07
N HIS A 165 19.55 -2.39 2.62
CA HIS A 165 20.78 -2.05 1.90
C HIS A 165 20.85 -2.57 0.47
N LYS A 166 19.87 -3.37 0.02
CA LYS A 166 19.86 -3.92 -1.33
C LYS A 166 18.45 -4.10 -1.84
N ASP A 167 18.27 -3.87 -3.14
CA ASP A 167 17.07 -4.25 -3.85
C ASP A 167 17.20 -5.72 -4.31
N LEU A 168 16.26 -6.56 -3.89
CA LEU A 168 16.22 -7.98 -4.27
C LEU A 168 15.73 -8.14 -5.71
N ILE A 169 14.80 -7.28 -6.14
CA ILE A 169 14.43 -7.12 -7.55
C ILE A 169 15.14 -5.88 -8.07
N LYS A 170 15.96 -6.04 -9.12
CA LYS A 170 16.72 -4.93 -9.70
C LYS A 170 15.78 -3.83 -10.20
N PRO A 171 16.08 -2.55 -9.90
CA PRO A 171 15.30 -1.45 -10.40
C PRO A 171 15.43 -1.33 -11.92
N VAL A 172 14.35 -0.91 -12.57
CA VAL A 172 14.31 -0.63 -14.01
C VAL A 172 15.23 0.55 -14.31
N LYS A 173 16.07 0.40 -15.34
CA LYS A 173 16.91 1.50 -15.82
C LYS A 173 16.08 2.44 -16.67
N LEU A 174 16.13 3.73 -16.35
CA LEU A 174 15.56 4.78 -17.20
C LEU A 174 16.57 5.17 -18.27
N SER A 175 16.07 5.48 -19.46
CA SER A 175 16.86 6.11 -20.51
C SER A 175 17.15 7.54 -20.05
N ASN A 176 18.42 7.90 -19.88
CA ASN A 176 18.84 9.26 -19.55
C ASN A 176 18.88 10.15 -20.79
#